data_AF-R1FIN2-F1
#
_entry.id   AF-R1FIN2-F1
#
_cell.length_a   1.000
_cell.length_b   1.000
_cell.length_c   1.000
_cell.angle_alpha   90.00
_cell.angle_beta   90.00
_cell.angle_gamma   90.00
#
_symmetry.space_group_name_H-M   'P 1'
#
loop_
_entity.id
_entity.type
_entity.pdbx_description
1 polymer ?
#
loop_
_entity_poly.entity_id
_entity_poly.type
_entity_poly.pdbx_seq_one_letter_code
_entity_poly.pdbx_strand_id
1 'polypeptide(L)'
;MAQLAPSADLLIHVTETLYAADEAILGVASLLSSSQLINVDFADLRAVISGAGLGLVAVGRASGPDRASEAARAAISSPLLDIELRQGLMI
;
A
#
# COMPACT_ATOMS: atom_id res chain seq x y z
N MET A 1 2.87 -24.87 18.89
CA MET A 1 2.35 -23.93 17.88
C MET A 1 1.85 -24.77 16.72
N ALA A 2 0.56 -24.71 16.40
CA ALA A 2 -0.02 -25.51 15.31
C ALA A 2 0.39 -24.90 13.97
N GLN A 3 1.22 -25.62 13.20
CA GLN A 3 1.54 -25.25 11.83
C GLN A 3 0.28 -25.46 10.98
N LEU A 4 -0.31 -24.37 10.48
CA LEU A 4 -1.43 -24.44 9.54
C LEU A 4 -1.00 -25.20 8.27
N ALA A 5 -1.92 -25.95 7.66
CA ALA A 5 -1.64 -26.73 6.46
C ALA A 5 -1.15 -25.81 5.31
N PRO A 6 -0.22 -26.26 4.44
CA PRO A 6 0.37 -25.43 3.39
C PRO A 6 -0.64 -24.74 2.45
N SER A 7 -1.83 -25.32 2.29
CA SER A 7 -2.92 -24.77 1.50
C SER A 7 -3.62 -23.57 2.17
N ALA A 8 -3.63 -23.50 3.50
CA ALA A 8 -4.19 -22.37 4.25
C ALA A 8 -3.27 -21.15 4.20
N ASP A 9 -1.96 -21.37 4.26
CA ASP A 9 -0.93 -20.31 4.24
C ASP A 9 -0.94 -19.52 2.91
N LEU A 10 -1.11 -20.22 1.79
CA LEU A 10 -1.22 -19.62 0.46
C LEU A 10 -2.50 -18.77 0.31
N LEU A 11 -3.64 -19.27 0.80
CA LEU A 11 -4.92 -18.55 0.74
C LEU A 11 -4.92 -17.30 1.61
N ILE A 12 -4.26 -17.35 2.77
CA ILE A 12 -4.09 -16.18 3.64
C ILE A 12 -3.25 -15.11 2.91
N HIS A 13 -2.11 -15.49 2.32
CA HIS A 13 -1.24 -14.55 1.59
C HIS A 13 -1.93 -13.89 0.39
N VAL A 14 -2.66 -14.66 -0.42
CA VAL A 14 -3.40 -14.12 -1.57
C VAL A 14 -4.48 -13.15 -1.10
N THR A 15 -5.19 -13.47 -0.02
CA THR A 15 -6.24 -12.60 0.49
C THR A 15 -5.66 -11.29 1.06
N GLU A 16 -4.56 -11.37 1.80
CA GLU A 16 -3.91 -10.21 2.40
C GLU A 16 -3.35 -9.24 1.34
N THR A 17 -2.71 -9.77 0.31
CA THR A 17 -2.18 -8.97 -0.82
C THR A 17 -3.30 -8.29 -1.61
N LEU A 18 -4.39 -9.00 -1.92
CA LEU A 18 -5.55 -8.41 -2.59
C LEU A 18 -6.23 -7.35 -1.72
N TYR A 19 -6.36 -7.59 -0.41
CA TYR A 19 -6.94 -6.63 0.50
C TYR A 19 -6.11 -5.34 0.62
N ALA A 20 -4.78 -5.46 0.66
CA ALA A 20 -3.88 -4.31 0.66
C ALA A 20 -3.98 -3.48 -0.63
N ALA A 21 -4.17 -4.12 -1.78
CA ALA A 21 -4.38 -3.43 -3.05
C ALA A 21 -5.70 -2.63 -3.05
N ASP A 22 -6.78 -3.23 -2.56
CA ASP A 22 -8.07 -2.54 -2.43
C ASP A 22 -7.98 -1.33 -1.49
N GLU A 23 -7.34 -1.47 -0.33
CA GLU A 23 -7.16 -0.36 0.62
C GLU A 23 -6.37 0.79 0.01
N ALA A 24 -5.34 0.50 -0.80
CA ALA A 24 -4.55 1.55 -1.44
C ALA A 24 -5.31 2.26 -2.55
N ILE A 25 -6.05 1.54 -3.39
CA ILE A 25 -6.89 2.14 -4.44
C ILE A 25 -7.93 3.06 -3.81
N LEU A 26 -8.62 2.59 -2.77
CA LEU A 26 -9.59 3.39 -2.03
C LEU A 26 -8.93 4.58 -1.34
N GLY A 27 -7.74 4.39 -0.77
CA GLY A 27 -6.95 5.46 -0.15
C GLY A 27 -6.63 6.57 -1.15
N VAL A 28 -6.07 6.23 -2.32
CA VAL A 28 -5.75 7.17 -3.39
C VAL A 28 -7.01 7.86 -3.93
N ALA A 29 -8.08 7.09 -4.19
CA ALA A 29 -9.35 7.64 -4.67
C ALA A 29 -10.00 8.60 -3.67
N SER A 30 -9.82 8.36 -2.36
CA SER A 30 -10.38 9.23 -1.33
C SER A 30 -9.78 10.64 -1.34
N LEU A 31 -8.52 10.79 -1.78
CA LEU A 31 -7.84 12.09 -1.89
C LEU A 31 -8.47 13.02 -2.93
N LEU A 32 -9.21 12.47 -3.89
CA LEU A 32 -9.93 13.25 -4.91
C LEU A 32 -11.29 13.75 -4.40
N SER A 33 -11.76 13.27 -3.25
CA SER A 33 -13.06 13.62 -2.72
C SER A 33 -13.04 14.99 -2.04
N SER A 34 -13.97 15.86 -2.42
CA SER A 34 -14.11 17.21 -1.86
C SER A 34 -14.61 17.25 -0.42
N SER A 35 -15.02 16.11 0.15
CA SER A 35 -15.47 16.00 1.54
C SER A 35 -14.35 15.70 2.55
N GLN A 36 -13.12 15.48 2.08
CA GLN A 36 -11.96 15.19 2.94
C GLN A 36 -11.27 16.47 3.42
N LEU A 37 -10.64 16.39 4.60
CA LEU A 37 -9.88 17.50 5.21
C LEU A 37 -8.67 17.95 4.36
N ILE A 38 -8.10 17.03 3.59
CA ILE A 38 -6.99 17.27 2.66
C ILE A 38 -7.38 16.59 1.36
N ASN A 39 -7.45 17.37 0.28
CA ASN A 39 -7.70 16.87 -1.07
C ASN A 39 -6.50 17.15 -1.98
N VAL A 40 -6.40 16.37 -3.05
CA VAL A 40 -5.39 16.51 -4.11
C VAL A 40 -6.12 16.79 -5.42
N ASP A 41 -5.58 17.67 -6.27
CA ASP A 41 -6.13 17.89 -7.61
C ASP A 41 -5.90 16.64 -8.48
N PHE A 42 -6.91 16.28 -9.27
CA PHE A 42 -6.81 15.17 -10.22
C PHE A 42 -5.67 15.35 -11.23
N ALA A 43 -5.35 16.58 -11.63
CA ALA A 43 -4.25 16.87 -12.54
C ALA A 43 -2.90 16.49 -11.93
N ASP A 44 -2.68 16.79 -10.65
CA ASP A 44 -1.44 16.46 -9.92
C ASP A 44 -1.31 14.95 -9.74
N LEU A 45 -2.40 14.27 -9.34
CA LEU A 45 -2.43 12.81 -9.22
C LEU A 45 -2.15 12.13 -10.57
N ARG A 46 -2.79 12.61 -11.64
CA ARG A 46 -2.58 12.10 -12.99
C ARG A 46 -1.14 12.29 -13.43
N ALA A 47 -0.51 13.43 -13.13
CA ALA A 47 0.88 13.70 -13.48
C ALA A 47 1.86 12.74 -12.80
N VAL A 48 1.58 12.31 -11.57
CA VAL A 48 2.43 11.37 -10.82
C VAL A 48 2.26 9.92 -11.28
N ILE A 49 1.02 9.49 -11.56
CA ILE A 49 0.72 8.07 -11.84
C ILE A 49 0.75 7.77 -13.36
N SER A 50 0.50 8.76 -14.22
CA SER A 50 0.51 8.54 -15.68
C SER A 50 1.92 8.23 -16.17
N GLY A 51 2.09 7.05 -16.78
CA GLY A 51 3.39 6.62 -17.31
C GLY A 51 4.36 6.09 -16.25
N ALA A 52 3.91 5.90 -15.00
CA ALA A 52 4.74 5.34 -13.93
C ALA A 52 5.10 3.85 -14.13
N GLY A 53 4.39 3.14 -15.01
CA GLY A 53 4.64 1.72 -15.27
C GLY A 53 4.05 0.82 -14.17
N LEU A 54 4.79 -0.21 -13.79
CA LEU A 54 4.44 -1.03 -12.63
C LEU A 54 4.67 -0.22 -11.35
N GLY A 55 3.78 -0.33 -10.37
CA GLY A 55 3.94 0.31 -9.08
C GLY A 55 3.71 -0.68 -7.95
N LEU A 56 4.36 -0.42 -6.81
CA LEU A 56 4.19 -1.17 -5.58
C LEU A 56 3.29 -0.43 -4.60
N VAL A 57 2.62 -1.21 -3.76
CA VAL A 57 1.74 -0.73 -2.71
C VAL A 57 2.13 -1.40 -1.40
N ALA A 58 2.25 -0.59 -0.35
CA ALA A 58 2.39 -1.07 1.01
C ALA A 58 1.44 -0.31 1.94
N VAL A 59 0.80 -1.07 2.82
CA VAL A 59 -0.13 -0.53 3.82
C VAL A 59 0.45 -0.78 5.20
N GLY A 60 0.51 0.27 6.01
CA GLY A 60 0.91 0.19 7.41
C GLY A 60 -0.26 0.47 8.33
N ARG A 61 -0.34 -0.24 9.45
CA ARG A 61 -1.38 -0.06 10.46
C ARG A 61 -0.74 0.16 11.82
N ALA A 62 -1.25 1.10 12.58
CA ALA A 62 -0.83 1.36 13.95
C ALA A 62 -1.97 1.97 14.76
N SER A 63 -1.82 1.98 16.08
CA SER A 63 -2.83 2.47 17.03
C SER A 63 -2.15 3.18 18.19
N GLY A 64 -2.91 3.99 18.95
CA GLY A 64 -2.36 4.76 20.05
C GLY A 64 -1.86 6.16 19.65
N PRO A 65 -1.08 6.81 20.52
CA PRO A 65 -0.68 8.22 20.37
C PRO A 65 0.12 8.51 19.10
N ASP A 66 1.04 7.61 18.72
CA ASP A 66 1.98 7.80 17.61
C ASP A 66 1.55 7.08 16.32
N ARG A 67 0.27 6.69 16.22
CA ARG A 67 -0.28 5.84 15.16
C ARG A 67 0.01 6.33 13.74
N ALA A 68 0.05 7.64 13.50
CA ALA A 68 0.33 8.16 12.16
C ALA A 68 1.77 7.87 11.74
N SER A 69 2.72 8.20 12.61
CA SER A 69 4.15 7.98 12.39
C SER A 69 4.51 6.49 12.35
N GLU A 70 3.91 5.69 13.23
CA GLU A 70 4.13 4.25 13.27
C GLU A 70 3.54 3.54 12.05
N ALA A 71 2.33 3.90 11.62
CA ALA A 71 1.74 3.35 10.40
C ALA A 71 2.58 3.69 9.17
N ALA A 72 3.08 4.93 9.06
CA ALA A 72 3.96 5.32 7.98
C ALA A 72 5.28 4.51 7.98
N ARG A 73 5.90 4.33 9.16
CA ARG A 73 7.11 3.49 9.30
C ARG A 73 6.85 2.04 8.93
N ALA A 74 5.71 1.48 9.36
CA ALA A 74 5.31 0.11 9.02
C ALA A 74 5.10 -0.05 7.51
N ALA A 75 4.47 0.92 6.83
CA ALA A 75 4.31 0.89 5.38
C ALA A 75 5.66 0.91 4.65
N ILE A 76 6.56 1.83 5.01
CA ILE A 76 7.87 2.02 4.36
C ILE A 76 8.81 0.83 4.59
N SER A 77 8.70 0.18 5.75
CA SER A 77 9.51 -1.01 6.08
C SER A 77 8.93 -2.33 5.51
N SER A 78 7.86 -2.25 4.72
CA SER A 78 7.23 -3.44 4.13
C SER A 78 8.21 -4.18 3.20
N PRO A 79 8.34 -5.51 3.32
CA PRO A 79 9.12 -6.33 2.39
C PRO A 79 8.67 -6.20 0.93
N LEU A 80 7.40 -5.79 0.70
CA LEU A 80 6.88 -5.57 -0.65
C LEU A 80 7.61 -4.42 -1.37
N LEU A 81 8.15 -3.44 -0.63
CA LEU A 81 8.88 -2.28 -1.19
C LEU A 81 10.38 -2.53 -1.38
N ASP A 82 10.95 -3.55 -0.74
CA ASP A 82 12.39 -3.87 -0.84
C ASP A 82 12.74 -4.48 -2.23
N ILE A 83 11.71 -4.88 -3.00
CA ILE A 83 11.85 -5.42 -4.35
C ILE A 83 12.28 -4.34 -5.35
N GLU A 84 11.82 -3.09 -5.21
CA GLU A 84 12.20 -1.97 -6.10
C GLU A 84 13.40 -1.17 -5.59
N LEU A 85 13.52 -0.95 -4.27
CA LEU A 85 14.59 -0.08 -3.74
C LEU A 85 16.01 -0.63 -3.98
N ARG A 86 16.16 -1.95 -4.18
CA ARG A 86 17.45 -2.60 -4.47
C ARG A 86 17.65 -2.95 -5.93
N GLN A 87 16.57 -3.07 -6.70
CA GLN A 87 16.62 -3.51 -8.09
C GLN A 87 16.03 -2.39 -8.93
N GLY A 88 16.87 -1.50 -9.44
CA GLY A 88 16.50 -0.49 -10.43
C GLY A 88 16.11 -1.16 -11.75
N LEU A 89 14.99 -1.89 -11.77
CA LEU A 89 14.50 -2.56 -12.96
C LEU A 89 13.77 -1.53 -13.83
N MET A 90 14.48 -1.15 -14.89
CA MET A 90 13.94 -0.52 -16.07
C MET A 90 12.94 -1.51 -16.71
N ILE A 91 11.65 -1.22 -16.57
CA ILE A 91 10.57 -1.82 -17.38
C ILE A 91 10.06 -0.77 -18.36
#